data_AF-A0ABD6YVM4-F1
#
_entry.id   AF-A0ABD6YVM4-F1
#
_cell.length_a   1.000
_cell.length_b   1.000
_cell.length_c   1.000
_cell.angle_alpha   90.00
_cell.angle_beta   90.00
_cell.angle_gamma   90.00
#
_symmetry.space_group_name_H-M   'P 1'
#
loop_
_entity.id
_entity.type
_entity.pdbx_description
1 polymer ?
#
loop_
_entity_poly.entity_id
_entity_poly.type
_entity_poly.pdbx_seq_one_letter_code
_entity_poly.pdbx_strand_id
1 'polypeptide(L)'
;MINAQRNRTGWIDPTDQDFTLRALTTKQNQYNNNKRAFQVMMDGVNKRLDYVIENDIQFPEKYNEYIRKQLRDIETSSARTDFSSTEATRAWVNYLRGFTDYLDKLIATYGN
;
A
#
# COMPACT_ATOMS: atom_id res chain seq x y z
N MET A 1 -8.83 38.94 -46.30
CA MET A 1 -8.00 38.03 -45.48
C MET A 1 -7.98 38.58 -44.06
N ILE A 2 -8.66 37.90 -43.12
CA ILE A 2 -8.56 38.23 -41.70
C ILE A 2 -7.96 36.98 -41.05
N ASN A 3 -6.70 37.11 -40.63
CA ASN A 3 -5.98 36.09 -39.89
C ASN A 3 -6.73 35.82 -38.58
N ALA A 4 -7.41 34.68 -38.50
CA ALA A 4 -7.83 34.11 -37.24
C ALA A 4 -6.59 33.54 -36.53
N GLN A 5 -5.73 34.41 -36.00
CA GLN A 5 -4.80 34.04 -34.95
C GLN A 5 -5.65 33.70 -33.71
N ARG A 6 -5.95 32.41 -33.55
CA ARG A 6 -6.37 31.85 -32.27
C ARG A 6 -5.23 32.07 -31.28
N ASN A 7 -5.32 33.15 -30.51
CA ASN A 7 -4.53 33.36 -29.31
C ASN A 7 -4.86 32.23 -28.32
N ARG A 8 -4.04 31.16 -28.34
CA ARG A 8 -3.90 30.29 -27.18
C ARG A 8 -3.04 31.05 -26.16
N THR A 9 -3.54 31.14 -24.93
CA THR A 9 -2.83 30.91 -23.64
C THR A 9 -3.10 31.99 -22.56
N GLY A 10 -3.48 31.53 -21.36
CA GLY A 10 -3.67 32.29 -20.12
C GLY A 10 -5.06 32.89 -20.08
N TRP A 11 -5.98 32.57 -19.17
CA TRP A 11 -5.88 32.32 -17.74
C TRP A 11 -6.82 31.16 -17.39
N ILE A 12 -6.39 30.21 -16.56
CA ILE A 12 -7.37 29.31 -15.90
C ILE A 12 -8.19 30.22 -14.98
N ASP A 13 -9.51 30.18 -15.09
CA ASP A 13 -10.41 30.93 -14.21
C ASP A 13 -10.00 30.67 -12.74
N PRO A 14 -9.84 31.70 -11.88
CA PRO A 14 -9.48 31.49 -10.47
C PRO A 14 -10.39 30.49 -9.74
N THR A 15 -11.67 30.39 -10.13
CA THR A 15 -12.60 29.40 -9.58
C THR A 15 -12.30 27.97 -10.06
N ASP A 16 -11.85 27.81 -11.32
CA ASP A 16 -11.35 26.53 -11.85
C ASP A 16 -10.01 26.12 -11.21
N GLN A 17 -9.14 27.10 -10.89
CA GLN A 17 -7.90 26.85 -10.14
C GLN A 17 -8.19 26.35 -8.72
N ASP A 18 -9.12 26.99 -8.01
CA ASP A 18 -9.54 26.60 -6.66
C ASP A 18 -10.21 25.22 -6.64
N PHE A 19 -11.09 24.94 -7.61
CA PHE A 19 -11.70 23.62 -7.76
C PHE A 19 -10.65 22.54 -8.01
N THR A 20 -9.71 22.81 -8.92
CA THR A 20 -8.61 21.89 -9.24
C THR A 20 -7.70 21.65 -8.04
N LEU A 21 -7.34 22.70 -7.30
CA LEU A 21 -6.49 22.60 -6.11
C LEU A 21 -7.16 21.79 -4.99
N ARG A 22 -8.46 21.99 -4.76
CA ARG A 22 -9.23 21.21 -3.77
C ARG A 22 -9.33 19.74 -4.17
N ALA A 23 -9.55 19.45 -5.45
CA ALA A 23 -9.60 18.09 -5.97
C ALA A 23 -8.24 17.37 -5.81
N LEU A 24 -7.13 18.06 -6.13
CA LEU A 24 -5.78 17.54 -5.95
C LEU A 24 -5.45 17.28 -4.48
N THR A 25 -5.79 18.23 -3.60
CA THR A 25 -5.59 18.10 -2.15
C THR A 25 -6.35 16.91 -1.59
N THR A 26 -7.60 16.71 -2.03
CA THR A 26 -8.43 15.57 -1.63
C THR A 26 -7.79 14.24 -2.03
N LYS A 27 -7.32 14.13 -3.29
CA LYS A 27 -6.63 12.93 -3.77
C LYS A 27 -5.31 12.68 -3.03
N GLN A 28 -4.55 13.72 -2.73
CA GLN A 28 -3.31 13.59 -1.96
C GLN A 28 -3.57 13.11 -0.53
N ASN A 29 -4.59 13.65 0.13
CA ASN A 29 -4.97 13.22 1.48
C ASN A 29 -5.44 11.75 1.48
N GLN A 30 -6.21 11.35 0.48
CA GLN A 30 -6.63 9.97 0.29
C GLN A 30 -5.42 9.04 0.10
N TYR A 31 -4.50 9.41 -0.80
CA TYR A 31 -3.25 8.67 -1.01
C TYR A 31 -2.46 8.50 0.29
N ASN A 32 -2.26 9.58 1.04
CA ASN A 32 -1.51 9.57 2.29
C ASN A 32 -2.16 8.66 3.35
N ASN A 33 -3.48 8.77 3.53
CA ASN A 33 -4.23 7.97 4.49
C ASN A 33 -4.18 6.47 4.13
N ASN A 34 -4.35 6.16 2.85
CA ASN A 34 -4.30 4.80 2.35
C ASN A 34 -2.91 4.17 2.49
N LYS A 35 -1.86 4.92 2.12
CA LYS A 35 -0.47 4.50 2.31
C LYS A 35 -0.17 4.23 3.79
N ARG A 36 -0.65 5.09 4.69
CA ARG A 36 -0.50 4.88 6.14
C ARG A 36 -1.20 3.61 6.61
N ALA A 37 -2.43 3.35 6.16
CA ALA A 37 -3.15 2.14 6.53
C ALA A 37 -2.41 0.86 6.08
N PHE A 38 -1.84 0.86 4.88
CA PHE A 38 -0.96 -0.21 4.39
C PHE A 38 0.27 -0.38 5.29
N GLN A 39 0.97 0.71 5.60
CA GLN A 39 2.18 0.69 6.43
C GLN A 39 1.92 0.11 7.82
N VAL A 40 0.82 0.50 8.49
CA VAL A 40 0.45 -0.05 9.80
C VAL A 40 0.27 -1.57 9.75
N MET A 41 -0.32 -2.10 8.67
CA MET A 41 -0.46 -3.54 8.50
C MET A 41 0.89 -4.22 8.23
N MET A 42 1.75 -3.60 7.43
CA MET A 42 3.09 -4.13 7.16
C MET A 42 3.97 -4.14 8.42
N ASP A 43 3.89 -3.10 9.25
CA ASP A 43 4.55 -3.07 10.56
C ASP A 43 4.04 -4.20 11.45
N GLY A 44 2.75 -4.53 11.36
CA GLY A 44 2.15 -5.69 12.00
C GLY A 44 2.81 -7.00 11.58
N VAL A 45 2.99 -7.21 10.28
CA VAL A 45 3.68 -8.39 9.71
C VAL A 45 5.13 -8.46 10.20
N ASN A 46 5.88 -7.35 10.11
CA ASN A 46 7.27 -7.29 10.53
C ASN A 46 7.45 -7.70 11.99
N LYS A 47 6.59 -7.20 12.89
CA LYS A 47 6.62 -7.60 14.31
C LYS A 47 6.49 -9.11 14.55
N ARG A 48 5.71 -9.83 13.73
CA ARG A 48 5.59 -11.30 13.85
C ARG A 48 6.85 -11.99 13.36
N LEU A 49 7.45 -11.48 12.29
CA LEU A 49 8.71 -12.00 11.78
C LEU A 49 9.85 -11.76 12.76
N ASP A 50 9.89 -10.57 13.38
CA ASP A 50 10.85 -10.25 14.44
C ASP A 50 10.66 -11.21 15.61
N TYR A 51 9.42 -11.45 16.05
CA TYR A 51 9.12 -12.44 17.10
C TYR A 51 9.64 -13.84 16.75
N VAL A 52 9.45 -14.30 15.50
CA VAL A 52 9.97 -15.59 15.02
C VAL A 52 11.50 -15.65 15.13
N ILE A 53 12.18 -14.58 14.73
CA ILE A 53 13.65 -14.51 14.77
C ILE A 53 14.16 -14.45 16.22
N GLU A 54 13.55 -13.61 17.05
CA GLU A 54 13.95 -13.41 18.46
C GLU A 54 13.75 -14.65 19.32
N ASN A 55 12.78 -15.51 18.97
CA ASN A 55 12.49 -16.76 19.69
C ASN A 55 13.04 -18.00 18.98
N ASP A 56 13.87 -17.83 17.95
CA ASP A 56 14.48 -18.92 17.16
C ASP A 56 13.45 -19.97 16.67
N ILE A 57 12.27 -19.51 16.25
CA ILE A 57 11.18 -20.39 15.84
C ILE A 57 11.49 -20.96 14.45
N GLN A 58 11.68 -22.27 14.37
CA GLN A 58 12.02 -22.96 13.13
C GLN A 58 10.78 -23.50 12.43
N PHE A 59 10.53 -23.05 11.20
CA PHE A 59 9.48 -23.60 10.35
C PHE A 59 10.03 -24.61 9.34
N PRO A 60 9.27 -25.65 8.98
CA PRO A 60 9.55 -26.48 7.81
C PRO A 60 9.78 -25.67 6.53
N GLU A 61 10.70 -26.12 5.67
CA GLU A 61 11.15 -25.35 4.49
C GLU A 61 10.02 -24.88 3.59
N LYS A 62 9.00 -25.72 3.36
CA LYS A 62 7.83 -25.36 2.54
C LYS A 62 7.11 -24.08 3.03
N TYR A 63 7.12 -23.82 4.34
CA TYR A 63 6.51 -22.63 4.92
C TYR A 63 7.44 -21.42 4.80
N ASN A 64 8.75 -21.61 5.01
CA ASN A 64 9.76 -20.57 4.77
C ASN A 64 9.75 -20.09 3.32
N GLU A 65 9.69 -21.01 2.36
CA GLU A 65 9.57 -20.68 0.94
C GLU A 65 8.31 -19.87 0.65
N TYR A 66 7.17 -20.28 1.22
CA TYR A 66 5.91 -19.56 1.06
C TYR A 66 5.98 -18.16 1.65
N ILE A 67 6.49 -18.00 2.88
CA ILE A 67 6.69 -16.70 3.55
C ILE A 67 7.57 -15.79 2.69
N ARG A 68 8.73 -16.30 2.24
CA ARG A 68 9.65 -15.55 1.36
C ARG A 68 8.98 -15.11 0.07
N LYS A 69 8.15 -15.96 -0.52
CA LYS A 69 7.36 -15.61 -1.71
C LYS A 69 6.37 -14.48 -1.40
N GLN A 70 5.58 -14.59 -0.33
CA GLN A 70 4.61 -13.55 0.03
C GLN A 70 5.31 -12.20 0.26
N LEU A 71 6.46 -12.19 0.95
CA LEU A 71 7.23 -10.97 1.18
C LEU A 71 7.72 -10.32 -0.12
N ARG A 72 8.18 -11.12 -1.09
CA ARG A 72 8.57 -10.62 -2.42
C ARG A 72 7.37 -10.08 -3.20
N ASP A 73 6.23 -10.76 -3.15
CA ASP A 73 4.99 -10.31 -3.81
C ASP A 73 4.53 -8.97 -3.23
N ILE A 74 4.61 -8.80 -1.90
CA ILE A 74 4.34 -7.55 -1.19
C ILE A 74 5.28 -6.44 -1.66
N GLU A 75 6.59 -6.66 -1.60
CA GLU A 75 7.59 -5.65 -1.98
C GLU A 75 7.39 -5.17 -3.42
N THR A 76 7.28 -6.12 -4.36
CA THR A 76 7.20 -5.80 -5.80
C THR A 76 5.88 -5.15 -6.21
N SER A 77 4.76 -5.61 -5.64
CA SER A 77 3.44 -5.17 -6.06
C SER A 77 2.96 -3.95 -5.27
N SER A 78 3.31 -3.80 -3.99
CA SER A 78 2.97 -2.61 -3.20
C SER A 78 3.67 -1.35 -3.73
N ALA A 79 4.91 -1.47 -4.22
CA ALA A 79 5.63 -0.36 -4.84
C ALA A 79 4.93 0.22 -6.09
N ARG A 80 4.13 -0.61 -6.78
CA ARG A 80 3.37 -0.22 -7.98
C ARG A 80 1.92 0.15 -7.69
N THR A 81 1.51 0.11 -6.43
CA THR A 81 0.12 0.32 -6.04
C THR A 81 -0.25 1.79 -6.07
N ASP A 82 -1.36 2.09 -6.73
CA ASP A 82 -1.99 3.41 -6.65
C ASP A 82 -2.78 3.54 -5.34
N PHE A 83 -2.14 4.09 -4.32
CA PHE A 83 -2.78 4.37 -3.03
C PHE A 83 -3.82 5.50 -3.10
N SER A 84 -3.98 6.22 -4.23
CA SER A 84 -5.13 7.11 -4.38
C SER A 84 -6.45 6.34 -4.49
N SER A 85 -6.39 5.03 -4.81
CA SER A 85 -7.54 4.12 -4.79
C SER A 85 -7.72 3.45 -3.42
N THR A 86 -8.87 3.71 -2.80
CA THR A 86 -9.28 3.04 -1.55
C THR A 86 -9.51 1.53 -1.75
N GLU A 87 -9.98 1.12 -2.92
CA GLU A 87 -10.22 -0.30 -3.22
C GLU A 87 -8.92 -1.09 -3.32
N ALA A 88 -7.93 -0.56 -4.05
CA ALA A 88 -6.61 -1.17 -4.16
C ALA A 88 -5.94 -1.29 -2.78
N THR A 89 -6.06 -0.23 -1.97
CA THR A 89 -5.54 -0.22 -0.60
C THR A 89 -6.24 -1.26 0.28
N ARG A 90 -7.57 -1.39 0.18
CA ARG A 90 -8.33 -2.38 0.96
C ARG A 90 -7.93 -3.81 0.58
N ALA A 91 -7.71 -4.08 -0.71
CA ALA A 91 -7.23 -5.38 -1.17
C ALA A 91 -5.89 -5.74 -0.50
N TRP A 92 -4.95 -4.79 -0.44
CA TRP A 92 -3.69 -4.98 0.26
C TRP A 92 -3.83 -5.19 1.77
N VAL A 93 -4.64 -4.36 2.43
CA VAL A 93 -4.87 -4.49 3.88
C VAL A 93 -5.45 -5.87 4.20
N ASN A 94 -6.40 -6.37 3.39
CA ASN A 94 -6.96 -7.71 3.57
C ASN A 94 -5.93 -8.82 3.29
N TYR A 95 -5.11 -8.64 2.25
CA TYR A 95 -4.03 -9.58 1.94
C TYR A 95 -3.01 -9.68 3.09
N LEU A 96 -2.54 -8.54 3.61
CA LEU A 96 -1.62 -8.49 4.76
C LEU A 96 -2.24 -9.05 6.04
N ARG A 97 -3.54 -8.85 6.26
CA ARG A 97 -4.27 -9.47 7.38
C ARG A 97 -4.24 -10.99 7.26
N GLY A 98 -4.60 -11.54 6.10
CA GLY A 98 -4.57 -12.98 5.87
C GLY A 98 -3.16 -13.57 6.03
N PHE A 99 -2.13 -12.85 5.60
CA PHE A 99 -0.75 -13.26 5.80
C PHE A 99 -0.33 -13.21 7.28
N THR A 100 -0.78 -12.20 8.02
CA THR A 100 -0.55 -12.11 9.48
C THR A 100 -1.21 -13.28 10.21
N ASP A 101 -2.47 -13.58 9.91
CA ASP A 101 -3.20 -14.71 10.49
C ASP A 101 -2.51 -16.05 10.18
N TYR A 102 -1.88 -16.16 9.01
CA TYR A 102 -1.09 -17.32 8.64
C TYR A 102 0.19 -17.44 9.47
N LEU A 103 0.92 -16.33 9.67
CA LEU A 103 2.10 -16.31 10.54
C LEU A 103 1.74 -16.66 11.99
N ASP A 104 0.67 -16.09 12.53
CA ASP A 104 0.21 -16.36 13.91
C ASP A 104 -0.09 -17.86 14.11
N LYS A 105 -0.67 -18.53 13.11
CA LYS A 105 -0.90 -19.99 13.15
C LYS A 105 0.40 -20.80 13.15
N LEU A 106 1.39 -20.39 12.36
CA LEU A 106 2.69 -21.06 12.35
C LEU A 106 3.40 -20.88 13.67
N ILE A 107 3.42 -19.65 14.21
CA ILE A 107 4.00 -19.35 15.52
C ILE A 107 3.33 -20.20 16.61
N ALA A 108 1.99 -20.30 16.62
CA ALA A 108 1.28 -21.13 17.59
C ALA A 108 1.58 -22.64 17.45
N THR A 109 1.98 -23.09 16.26
CA THR A 109 2.28 -24.50 16.00
C THR A 109 3.73 -24.87 16.33
N TYR A 110 4.67 -23.97 16.04
CA TYR A 110 6.11 -24.26 16.07
C TYR A 110 6.89 -23.47 17.13
N GLY A 111 6.27 -22.50 17.79
CA GLY A 111 6.90 -21.61 18.77
C GLY A 111 6.86 -22.07 20.22
N ASN A 112 6.75 -23.38 20.48
CA ASN A 112 6.82 -23.99 21.82
C ASN A 112 8.18 -24.64 22.07
#